data_AF-A0AAP5UF24-F1
#
_entry.id   AF-A0AAP5UF24-F1
#
_cell.length_a   1.000
_cell.length_b   1.000
_cell.length_c   1.000
_cell.angle_alpha   90.00
_cell.angle_beta   90.00
_cell.angle_gamma   90.00
#
_symmetry.space_group_name_H-M   'P 1'
#
loop_
_entity.id
_entity.type
_entity.pdbx_description
1 polymer ?
#
loop_
_entity_poly.entity_id
_entity_poly.type
_entity_poly.pdbx_seq_one_letter_code
_entity_poly.pdbx_strand_id
1 'polypeptide(L)'
;MSELYKAMKRIEDYQSTKPLYKQIAEIKGIASTARYGYDIQPQLTIPKSIAEMIDKEIMADAVTKFAMFHEGFERFWLSYELQMYCAKKKDYALVSAYLAGKALGVDLVKVVEG
;
A
#
# COMPACT_ATOMS: atom_id res chain seq x y z
N MET A 1 -7.61 -45.89 -34.03
CA MET A 1 -7.11 -44.95 -32.99
C MET A 1 -8.19 -44.78 -31.94
N SER A 2 -7.97 -45.27 -30.71
CA SER A 2 -9.01 -45.23 -29.67
C SER A 2 -9.28 -43.79 -29.21
N GLU A 3 -10.51 -43.52 -28.78
CA GLU A 3 -10.89 -42.20 -28.24
C GLU A 3 -10.05 -41.81 -27.03
N LEU A 4 -9.60 -42.79 -26.26
CA LEU A 4 -8.66 -42.64 -25.15
C LEU A 4 -7.32 -42.07 -25.61
N TYR A 5 -6.76 -42.59 -26.70
CA TYR A 5 -5.51 -42.08 -27.26
C TYR A 5 -5.65 -40.64 -27.79
N LYS A 6 -6.79 -40.32 -28.43
CA LYS A 6 -7.07 -38.94 -28.90
C LYS A 6 -7.28 -37.97 -27.74
N ALA A 7 -7.77 -38.44 -26.59
CA ALA A 7 -7.94 -37.63 -25.39
C ALA A 7 -6.59 -37.38 -24.70
N MET A 8 -5.75 -38.41 -24.56
CA MET A 8 -4.42 -38.28 -23.97
C MET A 8 -3.51 -37.35 -24.77
N LYS A 9 -3.51 -37.49 -26.10
CA LYS A 9 -2.72 -36.61 -26.98
C LYS A 9 -3.18 -35.15 -26.91
N ARG A 10 -4.50 -34.91 -26.76
CA ARG A 10 -5.06 -33.57 -26.54
C ARG A 10 -4.64 -32.94 -25.21
N ILE A 11 -4.35 -33.75 -24.19
CA ILE A 11 -3.86 -33.29 -22.89
C ILE A 11 -2.35 -33.01 -22.95
N GLU A 12 -1.56 -33.87 -23.60
CA GLU A 12 -0.12 -33.66 -23.81
C GLU A 12 0.17 -32.42 -24.68
N ASP A 13 -0.66 -32.17 -25.70
CA ASP A 13 -0.57 -31.00 -26.57
C ASP A 13 -1.24 -29.74 -25.97
N TYR A 14 -1.86 -29.82 -24.79
CA TYR A 14 -2.50 -28.68 -24.12
C TYR A 14 -1.47 -27.75 -23.48
N GLN A 15 -0.73 -27.03 -24.30
CA GLN A 15 -0.01 -25.84 -23.85
C GLN A 15 -1.00 -24.71 -23.63
N SER A 16 -1.54 -24.63 -22.42
CA SER A 16 -2.38 -23.49 -22.06
C SER A 16 -1.54 -22.21 -22.13
N THR A 17 -1.88 -21.32 -23.06
CA THR A 17 -1.36 -19.95 -23.12
C THR A 17 -1.86 -19.11 -21.94
N LYS A 18 -2.78 -19.63 -21.13
CA LYS A 18 -3.29 -18.99 -19.94
C LYS A 18 -2.46 -19.44 -18.72
N PRO A 19 -1.90 -18.49 -17.95
CA PRO A 19 -1.23 -18.80 -16.70
C PRO A 19 -2.06 -19.68 -15.77
N LEU A 20 -1.40 -20.56 -15.01
CA LEU A 20 -2.02 -21.58 -14.15
C LEU A 20 -3.12 -21.00 -13.23
N TYR A 21 -2.96 -19.78 -12.73
CA TYR A 21 -3.93 -19.12 -11.86
C TYR A 21 -5.28 -18.85 -12.53
N LYS A 22 -5.33 -18.57 -13.85
CA LYS A 22 -6.58 -18.39 -14.60
C LYS A 22 -7.33 -19.70 -14.77
N GLN A 23 -6.61 -20.79 -15.02
CA GLN A 23 -7.20 -22.11 -15.17
C GLN A 23 -7.84 -22.57 -13.85
N ILE A 24 -7.18 -22.33 -12.72
CA ILE A 24 -7.69 -22.64 -11.38
C ILE A 24 -8.96 -21.81 -11.06
N ALA A 25 -9.01 -20.54 -11.47
CA ALA A 25 -10.17 -19.68 -11.25
C ALA A 25 -11.40 -20.12 -12.07
N GLU A 26 -11.20 -20.52 -13.33
CA GLU A 26 -12.25 -21.06 -14.21
C GLU A 26 -12.80 -22.40 -13.67
N ILE A 27 -11.93 -23.32 -13.23
CA ILE A 27 -12.33 -24.63 -12.67
C ILE A 27 -13.13 -24.48 -11.37
N LYS A 28 -12.76 -23.51 -10.52
CA LYS A 28 -13.45 -23.29 -9.24
C LYS A 28 -14.72 -22.46 -9.36
N GLY A 29 -15.14 -22.07 -10.57
CA GLY A 29 -16.32 -21.22 -10.78
C GLY A 29 -16.20 -19.82 -10.17
N ILE A 30 -14.97 -19.37 -9.90
CA ILE A 30 -14.71 -18.07 -9.27
C ILE A 30 -14.64 -17.05 -10.39
N ALA A 31 -15.79 -16.43 -10.69
CA ALA A 31 -15.87 -15.33 -11.64
C ALA A 31 -14.89 -14.21 -11.25
N SER A 32 -13.83 -14.02 -12.07
CA SER A 32 -13.10 -12.77 -12.22
C SER A 32 -12.52 -12.08 -10.96
N THR A 33 -12.28 -12.77 -9.85
CA THR A 33 -11.45 -12.19 -8.78
C THR A 33 -9.98 -12.27 -9.18
N ALA A 34 -9.61 -11.46 -10.18
CA ALA A 34 -8.25 -11.09 -10.51
C ALA A 34 -7.63 -10.28 -9.35
N ARG A 35 -7.50 -10.92 -8.19
CA ARG A 35 -6.83 -10.46 -6.97
C ARG A 35 -6.04 -11.60 -6.33
N TYR A 36 -5.64 -12.59 -7.12
CA TYR A 36 -4.66 -13.59 -6.72
C TYR A 36 -3.40 -13.39 -7.57
N GLY A 37 -2.44 -12.61 -7.05
CA GLY A 37 -1.04 -12.68 -7.47
C GLY A 37 -0.35 -11.39 -7.93
N TYR A 38 -1.08 -10.29 -8.18
CA TYR A 38 -0.50 -8.97 -8.48
C TYR A 38 -1.28 -7.92 -7.67
N ASP A 39 -0.59 -7.15 -6.83
CA ASP A 39 -1.02 -5.90 -6.20
C ASP A 39 -2.17 -5.90 -5.18
N ILE A 40 -2.01 -6.63 -4.08
CA ILE A 40 -2.56 -6.17 -2.79
C ILE A 40 -1.42 -6.04 -1.80
N GLN A 41 -0.39 -5.26 -2.14
CA GLN A 41 0.45 -4.74 -1.07
C GLN A 41 -0.44 -3.79 -0.25
N PRO A 42 -0.62 -4.02 1.06
CA PRO A 42 -1.35 -3.08 1.88
C PRO A 42 -0.66 -1.71 1.78
N GLN A 43 -1.34 -0.76 1.16
CA GLN A 43 -0.89 0.63 1.08
C GLN A 43 -1.00 1.24 2.48
N LEU A 44 0.08 1.85 2.96
CA LEU A 44 0.02 2.65 4.17
C LEU A 44 -0.92 3.83 3.91
N THR A 45 -1.78 4.14 4.88
CA THR A 45 -2.72 5.25 4.76
C THR A 45 -2.62 6.19 5.93
N ILE A 46 -2.66 7.50 5.68
CA ILE A 46 -2.71 8.55 6.70
C ILE A 46 -4.02 9.36 6.55
N PRO A 47 -4.70 9.70 7.66
CA PRO A 47 -5.86 10.58 7.59
C PRO A 47 -5.49 11.96 7.03
N LYS A 48 -6.35 12.50 6.18
CA LYS A 48 -6.19 13.83 5.59
C LYS A 48 -6.10 14.93 6.64
N SER A 49 -6.90 14.83 7.70
CA SER A 49 -6.86 15.72 8.87
C SER A 49 -5.46 15.82 9.48
N ILE A 50 -4.76 14.69 9.63
CA ILE A 50 -3.38 14.65 10.15
C ILE A 50 -2.39 15.22 9.12
N ALA A 51 -2.51 14.88 7.85
CA ALA A 51 -1.65 15.42 6.80
C ALA A 51 -1.74 16.96 6.73
N GLU A 52 -2.95 17.51 6.77
CA GLU A 52 -3.18 18.95 6.79
C GLU A 52 -2.68 19.62 8.07
N MET A 53 -2.77 18.94 9.22
CA MET A 53 -2.26 19.45 10.50
C MET A 53 -0.73 19.62 10.45
N ILE A 54 -0.02 18.62 9.92
CA ILE A 54 1.43 18.68 9.73
C ILE A 54 1.80 19.83 8.78
N ASP A 55 1.06 20.01 7.69
CA ASP A 55 1.31 21.09 6.72
C ASP A 55 1.07 22.49 7.31
N LYS A 56 0.11 22.63 8.24
CA LYS A 56 -0.17 23.89 8.95
C LYS A 56 0.86 24.20 10.03
N GLU A 57 1.27 23.20 10.80
CA GLU A 57 2.20 23.39 11.92
C GLU A 57 3.64 23.58 11.45
N ILE A 58 4.02 22.95 10.34
CA ILE A 58 5.38 22.98 9.82
C ILE A 58 5.38 23.57 8.41
N MET A 59 5.40 24.90 8.35
CA MET A 59 5.38 25.68 7.10
C MET A 59 6.76 25.71 6.42
N ALA A 60 7.22 24.54 5.95
CA ALA A 60 8.51 24.38 5.29
C ALA A 60 8.43 23.41 4.10
N ASP A 61 9.52 23.34 3.32
CA ASP A 61 9.70 22.33 2.27
C ASP A 61 9.70 20.90 2.84
N ALA A 62 9.52 19.89 1.98
CA ALA A 62 9.34 18.51 2.43
C ALA A 62 10.53 17.94 3.23
N VAL A 63 11.77 18.32 2.90
CA VAL A 63 12.98 17.84 3.60
C VAL A 63 13.06 18.49 4.97
N THR A 64 12.90 19.81 5.03
CA THR A 64 12.87 20.55 6.29
C THR A 64 11.72 20.10 7.18
N LYS A 65 10.54 19.83 6.61
CA LYS A 65 9.36 19.34 7.32
C LYS A 65 9.59 17.99 7.98
N PHE A 66 10.27 17.06 7.29
CA PHE A 66 10.67 15.78 7.86
C PHE A 66 11.58 15.95 9.09
N ALA A 67 12.61 16.80 8.99
CA ALA A 67 13.52 17.07 10.11
C ALA A 67 12.82 17.77 11.29
N MET A 68 12.03 18.81 11.01
CA MET A 68 11.31 19.59 12.02
C MET A 68 10.21 18.80 12.70
N PHE A 69 9.60 17.80 12.05
CA PHE A 69 8.62 16.93 12.70
C PHE A 69 9.23 16.12 13.83
N HIS A 70 10.43 15.56 13.62
CA HIS A 70 11.13 14.78 14.63
C HIS A 70 11.52 15.65 15.84
N GLU A 71 12.11 16.82 15.59
CA GLU A 71 12.38 17.81 16.65
C GLU A 71 11.07 18.29 17.31
N GLY A 72 10.03 18.50 16.50
CA GLY A 72 8.62 18.69 16.79
C GLY A 72 8.12 17.87 17.96
N PHE A 73 8.18 16.57 17.70
CA PHE A 73 7.68 15.53 18.56
C PHE A 73 8.49 15.46 19.86
N GLU A 74 9.83 15.40 19.75
CA GLU A 74 10.73 15.25 20.91
C GLU A 74 10.71 16.45 21.86
N ARG A 75 10.56 17.67 21.33
CA ARG A 75 10.57 18.91 22.13
C ARG A 75 9.18 19.41 22.54
N PHE A 76 8.12 18.66 22.24
CA PHE A 76 6.76 18.99 22.63
C PHE A 76 6.24 20.37 22.14
N TRP A 77 6.62 20.77 20.92
CA TRP A 77 6.17 22.05 20.32
C TRP A 77 5.17 21.90 19.17
N LEU A 78 4.90 20.66 18.72
CA LEU A 78 3.72 20.33 17.91
C LEU A 78 2.43 20.45 18.75
N SER A 79 1.28 20.57 18.08
CA SER A 79 0.00 20.60 18.78
C SER A 79 -0.24 19.36 19.62
N TYR A 80 -1.02 19.53 20.70
CA TYR A 80 -1.41 18.40 21.56
C TYR A 80 -2.11 17.28 20.78
N GLU A 81 -2.92 17.65 19.78
CA GLU A 81 -3.63 16.69 18.93
C GLU A 81 -2.66 15.84 18.09
N LEU A 82 -1.71 16.48 17.40
CA LEU A 82 -0.69 15.79 16.61
C LEU A 82 0.23 14.94 17.50
N GLN A 83 0.59 15.45 18.68
CA GLN A 83 1.37 14.74 19.68
C GLN A 83 0.64 13.48 20.16
N MET A 84 -0.64 13.58 20.49
CA MET A 84 -1.43 12.44 20.95
C MET A 84 -1.68 11.41 19.87
N TYR A 85 -1.85 11.85 18.62
CA TYR A 85 -1.88 10.95 17.47
C TYR A 85 -0.56 10.17 17.38
N CYS A 86 0.57 10.87 17.37
CA CYS A 86 1.89 10.27 17.20
C CYS A 86 2.36 9.45 18.42
N ALA A 87 1.86 9.71 19.63
CA ALA A 87 2.21 8.95 20.84
C ALA A 87 1.91 7.45 20.72
N LYS A 88 0.99 7.07 19.81
CA LYS A 88 0.81 5.67 19.40
C LYS A 88 1.99 5.27 18.51
N LYS A 89 2.83 4.34 18.97
CA LYS A 89 4.09 3.93 18.28
C LYS A 89 3.96 3.69 16.75
N LYS A 90 2.84 3.14 16.29
CA LYS A 90 2.59 2.90 14.86
C LYS A 90 2.32 4.20 14.08
N ASP A 91 1.66 5.16 14.69
CA ASP A 91 1.22 6.40 14.06
C ASP A 91 2.38 7.38 13.90
N TYR A 92 3.33 7.43 14.84
CA TYR A 92 4.60 8.16 14.65
C TYR A 92 5.39 7.63 13.44
N ALA A 93 5.52 6.31 13.32
CA ALA A 93 6.20 5.68 12.19
C ALA A 93 5.47 5.95 10.87
N LEU A 94 4.13 5.95 10.89
CA LEU A 94 3.30 6.29 9.74
C LEU A 94 3.51 7.74 9.28
N VAL A 95 3.51 8.71 10.19
CA VAL A 95 3.79 10.12 9.87
C VAL A 95 5.22 10.29 9.36
N SER A 96 6.19 9.61 9.97
CA SER A 96 7.58 9.61 9.51
C SER A 96 7.70 9.08 8.08
N ALA A 97 7.00 7.98 7.75
CA ALA A 97 6.98 7.41 6.40
C ALA A 97 6.29 8.34 5.38
N TYR A 98 5.20 9.01 5.77
CA TYR A 98 4.52 10.00 4.94
C TYR A 98 5.48 11.16 4.58
N LEU A 99 6.14 11.72 5.58
CA LEU A 99 7.08 12.84 5.41
C LEU A 99 8.34 12.43 4.64
N ALA A 100 8.90 11.25 4.91
CA ALA A 100 10.03 10.72 4.16
C ALA A 100 9.66 10.51 2.68
N GLY A 101 8.46 9.99 2.38
CA GLY A 101 7.97 9.85 1.01
C GLY A 101 7.92 11.20 0.30
N LYS A 102 7.34 12.23 0.93
CA LYS A 102 7.32 13.59 0.39
C LYS A 102 8.72 14.16 0.16
N ALA A 103 9.64 13.97 1.11
CA ALA A 103 11.03 14.43 1.00
C ALA A 103 11.79 13.73 -0.15
N LEU A 104 11.49 12.47 -0.41
CA LEU A 104 12.09 11.66 -1.49
C LEU A 104 11.38 11.82 -2.85
N GLY A 105 10.24 12.51 -2.90
CA GLY A 105 9.44 12.65 -4.11
C GLY A 105 8.70 11.37 -4.52
N VAL A 106 8.36 10.50 -3.56
CA VAL A 106 7.65 9.24 -3.80
C VAL A 106 6.42 9.09 -2.89
N ASP A 107 5.37 8.44 -3.36
CA ASP A 107 4.16 8.22 -2.55
C ASP A 107 4.25 6.91 -1.76
N LEU A 108 4.92 6.96 -0.59
CA LEU A 108 5.00 5.82 0.35
C LEU A 108 3.71 5.60 1.13
N VAL A 109 2.94 6.66 1.38
CA VAL A 109 1.74 6.65 2.20
C VAL A 109 0.65 7.40 1.47
N LYS A 110 -0.50 6.74 1.28
CA LYS A 110 -1.69 7.32 0.65
C LYS A 110 -2.45 8.18 1.66
N VAL A 111 -2.78 9.42 1.28
CA VAL A 111 -3.70 10.25 2.06
C VAL A 111 -5.13 9.80 1.78
N VAL A 112 -5.91 9.58 2.85
CA VAL A 112 -7.32 9.15 2.77
C VAL A 112 -8.20 10.05 3.63
N GLU A 113 -9.48 10.16 3.28
CA GLU A 113 -10.46 10.85 4.13
C GLU A 113 -10.58 10.10 5.48
N GLY A 114 -10.46 10.84 6.58
CA GLY A 114 -10.40 10.29 7.94
C GLY A 114 -10.20 11.35 9.00
#